data_AF-A0A1X6P2H1-F1
#
_entry.id   AF-A0A1X6P2H1-F1
#
_cell.length_a   1.000
_cell.length_b   1.000
_cell.length_c   1.000
_cell.angle_alpha   90.00
_cell.angle_beta   90.00
_cell.angle_gamma   90.00
#
_symmetry.space_group_name_H-M   'P 1'
#
loop_
_entity.id
_entity.type
_entity.pdbx_description
1 polymer ?
#
loop_
_entity_poly.entity_id
_entity_poly.type
_entity_poly.pdbx_seq_one_letter_code
_entity_poly.pdbx_strand_id
1 'polypeptide(L)'
;MTLAEIYDVAQRFVARRGLPVFVECYHFDATAVTAEMFAAAAAAEAAAGLDDLLILNFHSGIAHGWASGGGGHFSVVAALDEDSGAPGGGDVIMADVHGVKYGEFWASPVAQMWAAAADHDSVGRARGALRFGRTDRDVARPLVGLTPTVLDWASPPPPYTATALRRHIPERWDEGLGVRNMEGASAVAAGMRLLEGDASPLGRLDEVMRALNASYSHHLDTFLPPSEVAAMVKGLAAAGRTAVRASVVTVPAVTAESLRTALVDAGCGEEGVAVLASYEFNRAYGSPLLAKESGEAGALSHGTRAWSVIAAVDAAADGNDVKGVVIAPSHHVIVTGRLWATSMERLAVGMAAVSEGGNDVQFVVLDKRGVADKATAVGGEGATTV
;
A
#
# COMPACT_ATOMS: atom_id res chain seq x y z
N MET A 1 9.09 2.05 14.08
CA MET A 1 8.85 2.01 12.63
C MET A 1 8.17 0.70 12.33
N THR A 2 7.07 0.74 11.58
CA THR A 2 6.33 -0.45 11.14
C THR A 2 7.09 -1.17 10.03
N LEU A 3 6.67 -2.40 9.69
CA LEU A 3 7.25 -3.14 8.57
C LEU A 3 7.09 -2.37 7.24
N ALA A 4 5.90 -1.82 6.98
CA ALA A 4 5.59 -1.05 5.76
C ALA A 4 6.39 0.26 5.66
N GLU A 5 6.71 0.91 6.79
CA GLU A 5 7.57 2.10 6.81
C GLU A 5 8.99 1.77 6.37
N ILE A 6 9.59 0.72 6.95
CA ILE A 6 10.94 0.27 6.58
C ILE A 6 10.97 -0.19 5.12
N TYR A 7 9.91 -0.86 4.67
CA TYR A 7 9.76 -1.26 3.28
C TYR A 7 9.82 -0.07 2.32
N ASP A 8 9.06 1.01 2.56
CA ASP A 8 9.08 2.18 1.68
C ASP A 8 10.44 2.89 1.70
N VAL A 9 11.08 2.99 2.87
CA VAL A 9 12.44 3.52 2.99
C VAL A 9 13.43 2.69 2.15
N ALA A 10 13.33 1.37 2.22
CA ALA A 10 14.17 0.46 1.44
C ALA A 10 13.95 0.64 -0.08
N GLN A 11 12.69 0.70 -0.53
CA GLN A 11 12.37 0.92 -1.94
C GLN A 11 12.88 2.26 -2.46
N ARG A 12 12.70 3.33 -1.67
CA ARG A 12 13.24 4.66 -1.99
C ARG A 12 14.76 4.62 -2.12
N PHE A 13 15.43 3.90 -1.23
CA PHE A 13 16.88 3.75 -1.29
C PHE A 13 17.32 3.01 -2.55
N VAL A 14 16.71 1.86 -2.85
CA VAL A 14 16.96 1.05 -4.06
C VAL A 14 16.74 1.90 -5.32
N ALA A 15 15.58 2.54 -5.45
CA ALA A 15 15.23 3.35 -6.60
C ALA A 15 16.17 4.56 -6.79
N ARG A 16 16.51 5.26 -5.69
CA ARG A 16 17.40 6.44 -5.73
C ARG A 16 18.84 6.06 -6.10
N ARG A 17 19.29 4.87 -5.68
CA ARG A 17 20.64 4.38 -5.93
C ARG A 17 20.77 3.55 -7.21
N GLY A 18 19.65 3.20 -7.85
CA GLY A 18 19.64 2.35 -9.04
C GLY A 18 20.22 0.96 -8.76
N LEU A 19 19.95 0.41 -7.58
CA LEU A 19 20.48 -0.89 -7.20
C LEU A 19 19.75 -2.02 -7.96
N PRO A 20 20.47 -3.07 -8.40
CA PRO A 20 19.87 -4.24 -9.06
C PRO A 20 19.24 -5.17 -8.01
N VAL A 21 18.30 -4.64 -7.23
CA VAL A 21 17.66 -5.32 -6.10
C VAL A 21 16.15 -5.11 -6.18
N PHE A 22 15.39 -6.15 -5.87
CA PHE A 22 13.96 -6.06 -5.59
C PHE A 22 13.73 -6.18 -4.09
N VAL A 23 12.60 -5.64 -3.62
CA VAL A 23 12.19 -5.75 -2.22
C VAL A 23 10.77 -6.29 -2.14
N GLU A 24 10.57 -7.36 -1.36
CA GLU A 24 9.26 -7.91 -1.05
C GLU A 24 8.92 -7.71 0.42
N CYS A 25 7.64 -7.46 0.70
CA CYS A 25 7.13 -7.26 2.05
C CYS A 25 6.02 -8.26 2.36
N TYR A 26 6.23 -9.05 3.40
CA TYR A 26 5.33 -10.09 3.87
C TYR A 26 4.89 -9.76 5.29
N HIS A 27 3.63 -9.36 5.46
CA HIS A 27 3.05 -9.30 6.79
C HIS A 27 2.59 -10.71 7.20
N PHE A 28 2.92 -11.13 8.41
CA PHE A 28 2.57 -12.45 8.94
C PHE A 28 1.18 -12.43 9.58
N ASP A 29 0.25 -11.75 8.90
CA ASP A 29 -1.15 -11.72 9.27
C ASP A 29 -1.62 -13.20 9.36
N ALA A 30 -2.25 -13.61 10.47
CA ALA A 30 -2.51 -15.03 10.76
C ALA A 30 -3.37 -15.74 9.70
N THR A 31 -4.13 -14.98 8.91
CA THR A 31 -4.91 -15.49 7.78
C THR A 31 -4.08 -15.74 6.51
N ALA A 32 -2.83 -15.26 6.48
CA ALA A 32 -1.99 -15.21 5.28
C ALA A 32 -0.72 -16.06 5.40
N VAL A 33 -0.15 -16.23 6.60
CA VAL A 33 1.13 -16.94 6.80
C VAL A 33 1.05 -17.86 8.01
N THR A 34 1.33 -19.15 7.82
CA THR A 34 1.50 -20.12 8.92
C THR A 34 2.98 -20.33 9.26
N ALA A 35 3.25 -20.97 10.40
CA ALA A 35 4.62 -21.32 10.80
C ALA A 35 5.31 -22.23 9.77
N GLU A 36 4.58 -23.17 9.17
CA GLU A 36 5.11 -24.08 8.15
C GLU A 36 5.48 -23.34 6.86
N MET A 37 4.65 -22.36 6.46
CA MET A 37 4.95 -21.50 5.30
C MET A 37 6.20 -20.66 5.57
N PHE A 38 6.36 -20.15 6.79
CA PHE A 38 7.57 -19.44 7.21
C PHE A 38 8.80 -20.34 7.23
N ALA A 39 8.69 -21.58 7.72
CA ALA A 39 9.79 -22.56 7.69
C ALA A 39 10.28 -22.80 6.25
N ALA A 40 9.35 -23.05 5.32
CA ALA A 40 9.66 -23.26 3.92
C ALA A 40 10.31 -22.02 3.27
N ALA A 41 9.84 -20.83 3.63
CA ALA A 41 10.41 -19.56 3.20
C ALA A 41 11.85 -19.36 3.71
N ALA A 42 12.13 -19.68 4.98
CA ALA A 42 13.47 -19.61 5.56
C ALA A 42 14.43 -20.63 4.92
N ALA A 43 13.95 -21.86 4.69
CA ALA A 43 14.74 -22.89 4.00
C ALA A 43 15.09 -22.47 2.56
N ALA A 44 14.13 -21.88 1.84
CA ALA A 44 14.35 -21.41 0.47
C ALA A 44 15.36 -20.25 0.39
N GLU A 45 15.34 -19.33 1.35
CA GLU A 45 16.34 -18.25 1.43
C GLU A 45 17.73 -18.80 1.76
N ALA A 46 17.84 -19.70 2.76
CA ALA A 46 19.10 -20.36 3.08
C ALA A 46 19.71 -21.09 1.84
N ALA A 47 18.87 -21.64 0.97
CA ALA A 47 19.30 -22.29 -0.27
C ALA A 47 19.74 -21.30 -1.37
N ALA A 48 19.19 -20.07 -1.39
CA ALA A 48 19.55 -19.03 -2.35
C ALA A 48 20.84 -18.26 -1.96
N GLY A 49 21.30 -18.42 -0.71
CA GLY A 49 22.65 -18.06 -0.29
C GLY A 49 22.89 -16.55 -0.27
N LEU A 50 23.80 -16.04 -1.13
CA LEU A 50 24.15 -14.61 -1.16
C LEU A 50 23.35 -13.81 -2.20
N ASP A 51 22.42 -14.45 -2.91
CA ASP A 51 21.63 -13.81 -3.96
C ASP A 51 20.32 -13.19 -3.42
N ASP A 52 19.91 -13.57 -2.21
CA ASP A 52 18.86 -12.92 -1.44
C ASP A 52 19.16 -12.85 0.05
N LEU A 53 18.31 -12.12 0.77
CA LEU A 53 18.41 -11.85 2.20
C LEU A 53 17.01 -11.72 2.78
N LEU A 54 16.72 -12.45 3.85
CA LEU A 54 15.49 -12.32 4.62
C LEU A 54 15.74 -11.55 5.93
N ILE A 55 15.01 -10.46 6.12
CA ILE A 55 15.03 -9.65 7.35
C ILE A 55 13.68 -9.79 8.04
N LEU A 56 13.68 -10.18 9.31
CA LEU A 56 12.47 -10.26 10.12
C LEU A 56 12.27 -9.01 10.95
N ASN A 57 11.01 -8.56 11.02
CA ASN A 57 10.47 -7.70 12.06
C ASN A 57 9.69 -8.60 13.04
N PHE A 58 10.06 -8.59 14.31
CA PHE A 58 9.46 -9.48 15.32
C PHE A 58 9.43 -8.83 16.70
N HIS A 59 8.60 -9.36 17.60
CA HIS A 59 8.61 -8.99 19.00
C HIS A 59 9.72 -9.73 19.75
N SER A 60 10.77 -9.02 20.17
CA SER A 60 11.98 -9.63 20.76
C SER A 60 11.69 -10.47 22.01
N GLY A 61 10.72 -10.05 22.84
CA GLY A 61 10.34 -10.82 24.04
C GLY A 61 9.75 -12.18 23.72
N ILE A 62 8.98 -12.29 22.63
CA ILE A 62 8.37 -13.56 22.19
C ILE A 62 9.47 -14.43 21.56
N ALA A 63 10.30 -13.83 20.71
CA ALA A 63 11.39 -14.54 20.03
C ALA A 63 12.45 -15.12 20.97
N HIS A 64 12.65 -14.54 22.16
CA HIS A 64 13.55 -15.10 23.18
C HIS A 64 12.83 -15.89 24.29
N GLY A 65 11.51 -16.09 24.20
CA GLY A 65 10.74 -16.81 25.22
C GLY A 65 10.70 -16.13 26.59
N TRP A 66 10.78 -14.80 26.64
CA TRP A 66 10.76 -14.04 27.88
C TRP A 66 9.34 -13.93 28.45
N ALA A 67 9.21 -14.04 29.77
CA ALA A 67 7.93 -13.92 30.45
C ALA A 67 7.34 -12.48 30.44
N SER A 68 8.21 -11.47 30.33
CA SER A 68 7.80 -10.06 30.22
C SER A 68 8.88 -9.21 29.56
N GLY A 69 8.46 -8.07 29.00
CA GLY A 69 9.34 -7.12 28.31
C GLY A 69 9.58 -7.46 26.84
N GLY A 70 10.49 -6.70 26.22
CA GLY A 70 10.73 -6.75 24.78
C GLY A 70 10.00 -5.65 24.01
N GLY A 71 10.19 -5.66 22.69
CA GLY A 71 9.53 -4.73 21.77
C GLY A 71 9.80 -5.14 20.32
N GLY A 72 9.39 -4.30 19.37
CA GLY A 72 9.70 -4.53 17.96
C GLY A 72 11.21 -4.48 17.70
N HIS A 73 11.72 -5.46 16.96
CA HIS A 73 13.13 -5.57 16.59
C HIS A 73 13.27 -6.06 15.15
N PHE A 74 14.37 -5.70 14.50
CA PHE A 74 14.72 -6.17 13.16
C PHE A 74 16.02 -6.95 13.21
N SER A 75 16.09 -8.11 12.54
CA SER A 75 17.34 -8.88 12.40
C SER A 75 17.30 -9.74 11.13
N VAL A 76 18.48 -10.16 10.71
CA VAL A 76 18.67 -10.98 9.50
C VAL A 76 18.47 -12.45 9.86
N VAL A 77 17.75 -13.19 9.03
CA VAL A 77 17.76 -14.66 9.07
C VAL A 77 19.06 -15.11 8.41
N ALA A 78 19.87 -15.88 9.14
CA ALA A 78 21.17 -16.34 8.69
C ALA A 78 21.14 -17.78 8.17
N ALA A 79 20.30 -18.62 8.77
CA ALA A 79 20.11 -20.03 8.39
C ALA A 79 18.85 -20.61 9.01
N LEU A 80 18.46 -21.80 8.54
CA LEU A 80 17.52 -22.70 9.19
C LEU A 80 18.26 -23.99 9.57
N ASP A 81 18.20 -24.38 10.84
CA ASP A 81 18.67 -25.68 11.33
C ASP A 81 17.47 -26.62 11.49
N GLU A 82 17.19 -27.41 10.43
CA GLU A 82 16.08 -28.36 10.40
C GLU A 82 16.28 -29.56 11.35
N ASP A 83 17.53 -29.87 11.69
CA ASP A 83 17.91 -31.07 12.46
C ASP A 83 17.95 -30.82 13.98
N SER A 84 17.64 -29.58 14.43
CA SER A 84 17.73 -29.19 15.85
C SER A 84 16.77 -29.95 16.77
N GLY A 85 15.75 -30.61 16.20
CA GLY A 85 14.72 -31.32 16.95
C GLY A 85 13.67 -30.40 17.59
N ALA A 86 13.72 -29.10 17.31
CA ALA A 86 12.74 -28.13 17.77
C ALA A 86 11.35 -28.35 17.11
N PRO A 87 10.23 -28.19 17.85
CA PRO A 87 8.90 -28.30 17.29
C PRO A 87 8.65 -27.26 16.18
N GLY A 88 8.06 -27.69 15.06
CA GLY A 88 7.61 -26.79 14.00
C GLY A 88 8.63 -26.51 12.89
N GLY A 89 9.60 -27.41 12.67
CA GLY A 89 10.49 -27.37 11.49
C GLY A 89 11.91 -26.89 11.76
N GLY A 90 12.40 -27.01 13.00
CA GLY A 90 13.77 -26.65 13.36
C GLY A 90 13.91 -25.27 14.03
N ASP A 91 15.15 -24.80 14.09
CA ASP A 91 15.51 -23.50 14.64
C ASP A 91 15.92 -22.51 13.55
N VAL A 92 15.36 -21.31 13.61
CA VAL A 92 15.83 -20.19 12.79
C VAL A 92 17.04 -19.56 13.47
N ILE A 93 18.14 -19.45 12.75
CA ILE A 93 19.35 -18.77 13.20
C ILE A 93 19.27 -17.31 12.76
N MET A 94 19.37 -16.41 13.72
CA MET A 94 19.31 -14.96 13.53
C MET A 94 20.72 -14.36 13.61
N ALA A 95 21.04 -13.46 12.70
CA ALA A 95 22.17 -12.53 12.80
C ALA A 95 21.65 -11.17 13.28
N ASP A 96 21.95 -10.83 14.54
CA ASP A 96 21.34 -9.71 15.24
C ASP A 96 22.12 -8.41 15.08
N VAL A 97 21.42 -7.33 14.74
CA VAL A 97 21.99 -5.98 14.62
C VAL A 97 22.41 -5.39 15.98
N HIS A 98 21.89 -5.94 17.08
CA HIS A 98 22.20 -5.59 18.47
C HIS A 98 22.96 -6.72 19.18
N GLY A 99 24.03 -7.22 18.55
CA GLY A 99 24.81 -8.37 19.05
C GLY A 99 25.36 -8.24 20.48
N VAL A 100 25.61 -7.01 20.97
CA VAL A 100 26.02 -6.78 22.38
C VAL A 100 24.91 -7.15 23.38
N LYS A 101 23.65 -6.98 23.00
CA LYS A 101 22.49 -7.21 23.86
C LYS A 101 21.97 -8.64 23.76
N TYR A 102 21.92 -9.20 22.55
CA TYR A 102 21.25 -10.46 22.26
C TYR A 102 22.19 -11.59 21.83
N GLY A 103 23.48 -11.31 21.64
CA GLY A 103 24.40 -12.19 20.94
C GLY A 103 24.40 -11.89 19.44
N GLU A 104 25.56 -11.97 18.80
CA GLU A 104 25.72 -11.71 17.36
C GLU A 104 24.92 -12.73 16.52
N PHE A 105 24.94 -13.99 16.93
CA PHE A 105 24.12 -15.06 16.38
C PHE A 105 23.35 -15.76 17.50
N TRP A 106 22.07 -16.04 17.27
CA TRP A 106 21.24 -16.79 18.20
C TRP A 106 20.15 -17.57 17.47
N ALA A 107 19.63 -18.61 18.11
CA ALA A 107 18.64 -19.52 17.55
C ALA A 107 17.28 -19.35 18.24
N SER A 108 16.19 -19.54 17.50
CA SER A 108 14.84 -19.64 18.05
C SER A 108 14.02 -20.67 17.26
N PRO A 109 13.16 -21.46 17.93
CA PRO A 109 12.25 -22.35 17.23
C PRO A 109 11.42 -21.61 16.19
N VAL A 110 11.22 -22.21 15.02
CA VAL A 110 10.45 -21.62 13.91
C VAL A 110 9.07 -21.17 14.38
N ALA A 111 8.35 -22.00 15.13
CA ALA A 111 7.02 -21.67 15.63
C ALA A 111 7.02 -20.45 16.56
N GLN A 112 8.05 -20.32 17.40
CA GLN A 112 8.22 -19.18 18.30
C GLN A 112 8.56 -17.91 17.52
N MET A 113 9.44 -18.00 16.53
CA MET A 113 9.82 -16.88 15.68
C MET A 113 8.65 -16.41 14.81
N TRP A 114 7.89 -17.35 14.23
CA TRP A 114 6.65 -17.03 13.52
C TRP A 114 5.65 -16.30 14.43
N ALA A 115 5.43 -16.78 15.66
CA ALA A 115 4.54 -16.11 16.61
C ALA A 115 5.03 -14.70 16.95
N ALA A 116 6.35 -14.50 17.08
CA ALA A 116 6.94 -13.19 17.31
C ALA A 116 6.76 -12.23 16.11
N ALA A 117 6.80 -12.76 14.88
CA ALA A 117 6.56 -12.00 13.65
C ALA A 117 5.06 -11.80 13.36
N ALA A 118 4.19 -12.68 13.84
CA ALA A 118 2.73 -12.56 13.73
C ALA A 118 2.13 -11.61 14.79
N ASP A 119 2.89 -11.27 15.83
CA ASP A 119 2.49 -10.27 16.83
C ASP A 119 2.24 -8.91 16.15
N HIS A 120 1.22 -8.19 16.61
CA HIS A 120 0.82 -6.91 16.01
C HIS A 120 1.65 -5.77 16.59
N ASP A 121 2.10 -4.85 15.73
CA ASP A 121 2.76 -3.63 16.18
C ASP A 121 1.74 -2.55 16.58
N SER A 122 2.23 -1.35 16.89
CA SER A 122 1.40 -0.23 17.34
C SER A 122 0.37 0.26 16.32
N VAL A 123 0.48 -0.10 15.04
CA VAL A 123 -0.51 0.26 14.02
C VAL A 123 -1.59 -0.81 13.84
N GLY A 124 -1.57 -1.86 14.67
CA GLY A 124 -2.58 -2.92 14.64
C GLY A 124 -2.46 -3.83 13.43
N ARG A 125 -1.25 -3.98 12.88
CA ARG A 125 -0.92 -4.95 11.83
C ARG A 125 0.15 -5.91 12.33
N ALA A 126 0.10 -7.18 11.89
CA ALA A 126 1.17 -8.12 12.18
C ALA A 126 2.52 -7.57 11.70
N ARG A 127 3.62 -7.97 12.36
CA ARG A 127 4.96 -7.76 11.80
C ARG A 127 5.18 -8.75 10.65
N GLY A 128 6.41 -9.24 10.44
CA GLY A 128 6.68 -10.16 9.35
C GLY A 128 8.08 -10.02 8.80
N ALA A 129 8.22 -10.06 7.47
CA ALA A 129 9.51 -10.13 6.80
C ALA A 129 9.65 -9.16 5.63
N LEU A 130 10.87 -8.65 5.44
CA LEU A 130 11.34 -8.04 4.21
C LEU A 130 12.32 -8.98 3.53
N ARG A 131 12.16 -9.19 2.24
CA ARG A 131 13.14 -9.93 1.43
C ARG A 131 13.79 -9.00 0.43
N PHE A 132 15.10 -9.04 0.38
CA PHE A 132 15.91 -8.35 -0.62
C PHE A 132 16.51 -9.40 -1.52
N GLY A 133 16.25 -9.31 -2.82
CA GLY A 133 16.83 -10.25 -3.79
C GLY A 133 17.42 -9.51 -4.98
N ARG A 134 18.46 -10.09 -5.57
CA ARG A 134 19.10 -9.52 -6.75
C ARG A 134 18.22 -9.65 -7.98
N THR A 135 18.04 -8.57 -8.75
CA THR A 135 17.30 -8.59 -10.02
C THR A 135 18.14 -9.10 -11.19
N ASP A 136 19.46 -9.18 -11.04
CA ASP A 136 20.40 -9.69 -12.03
C ASP A 136 20.75 -11.18 -11.82
N ARG A 137 19.97 -11.86 -10.97
CA ARG A 137 20.10 -13.28 -10.62
C ARG A 137 18.76 -13.99 -10.76
N ASP A 138 18.81 -15.33 -10.85
CA ASP A 138 17.61 -16.17 -10.92
C ASP A 138 17.09 -16.46 -9.51
N VAL A 139 16.53 -15.42 -8.88
CA VAL A 139 15.93 -15.53 -7.56
C VAL A 139 14.41 -15.61 -7.73
N ALA A 140 13.82 -16.71 -7.25
CA ALA A 140 12.38 -16.95 -7.33
C ALA A 140 11.60 -15.81 -6.66
N ARG A 141 10.54 -15.31 -7.33
CA ARG A 141 9.72 -14.21 -6.85
C ARG A 141 8.23 -14.48 -7.12
N PRO A 142 7.36 -14.57 -6.09
CA PRO A 142 7.64 -14.32 -4.68
C PRO A 142 8.39 -15.47 -3.99
N LEU A 143 8.83 -15.23 -2.75
CA LEU A 143 9.33 -16.29 -1.87
C LEU A 143 8.29 -17.41 -1.73
N VAL A 144 8.76 -18.66 -1.79
CA VAL A 144 7.89 -19.83 -1.83
C VAL A 144 6.91 -19.85 -0.66
N GLY A 145 5.65 -20.17 -0.96
CA GLY A 145 4.59 -20.22 0.04
C GLY A 145 4.09 -18.85 0.51
N LEU A 146 4.75 -17.74 0.21
CA LEU A 146 4.32 -16.41 0.67
C LEU A 146 3.80 -15.55 -0.48
N THR A 147 2.79 -14.72 -0.18
CA THR A 147 2.28 -13.73 -1.12
C THR A 147 2.63 -12.33 -0.61
N PRO A 148 3.35 -11.49 -1.39
CA PRO A 148 3.62 -10.12 -1.00
C PRO A 148 2.31 -9.35 -0.80
N THR A 149 2.26 -8.60 0.27
CA THR A 149 1.08 -7.82 0.67
C THR A 149 1.13 -6.39 0.12
N VAL A 150 2.33 -5.96 -0.25
CA VAL A 150 2.66 -4.63 -0.78
C VAL A 150 3.40 -4.84 -2.10
N LEU A 151 3.13 -3.98 -3.08
CA LEU A 151 3.73 -4.07 -4.40
C LEU A 151 5.09 -3.38 -4.42
N ASP A 152 6.06 -4.05 -5.04
CA ASP A 152 7.35 -3.42 -5.29
C ASP A 152 7.26 -2.40 -6.41
N TRP A 153 7.37 -1.11 -6.12
CA TRP A 153 7.29 -0.09 -7.15
C TRP A 153 8.65 0.30 -7.72
N ALA A 154 9.74 -0.03 -7.02
CA ALA A 154 11.10 0.23 -7.48
C ALA A 154 11.51 -0.81 -8.54
N SER A 155 11.16 -2.07 -8.30
CA SER A 155 11.39 -3.20 -9.21
C SER A 155 10.10 -4.03 -9.35
N PRO A 156 9.02 -3.53 -9.98
CA PRO A 156 7.75 -4.23 -10.03
C PRO A 156 7.78 -5.53 -10.84
N PRO A 157 6.93 -6.52 -10.49
CA PRO A 157 6.69 -7.65 -11.38
C PRO A 157 5.94 -7.16 -12.65
N PRO A 158 6.14 -7.84 -13.80
CA PRO A 158 5.32 -7.62 -14.98
C PRO A 158 3.81 -7.78 -14.65
N PRO A 159 2.93 -7.06 -15.38
CA PRO A 159 3.23 -6.15 -16.50
C PRO A 159 3.58 -4.72 -16.06
N TYR A 160 3.67 -4.44 -14.76
CA TYR A 160 3.88 -3.10 -14.25
C TYR A 160 5.31 -2.62 -14.47
N THR A 161 5.47 -1.29 -14.62
CA THR A 161 6.78 -0.67 -14.79
C THR A 161 7.06 0.31 -13.66
N ALA A 162 8.34 0.41 -13.26
CA ALA A 162 8.76 1.31 -12.21
C ALA A 162 8.40 2.78 -12.54
N THR A 163 8.57 3.18 -13.80
CA THR A 163 8.20 4.52 -14.27
C THR A 163 6.72 4.82 -14.07
N ALA A 164 5.84 3.90 -14.45
CA ALA A 164 4.40 4.09 -14.31
C ALA A 164 3.95 4.12 -12.85
N LEU A 165 4.55 3.31 -11.98
CA LEU A 165 4.18 3.27 -10.56
C LEU A 165 4.77 4.41 -9.75
N ARG A 166 6.00 4.86 -10.08
CA ARG A 166 6.73 5.89 -9.32
C ARG A 166 5.98 7.21 -9.21
N ARG A 167 5.19 7.60 -10.20
CA ARG A 167 4.37 8.82 -10.15
C ARG A 167 3.36 8.82 -8.98
N HIS A 168 2.98 7.64 -8.49
CA HIS A 168 2.09 7.50 -7.34
C HIS A 168 2.83 7.64 -5.99
N ILE A 169 4.16 7.67 -6.00
CA ILE A 169 4.98 7.76 -4.79
C ILE A 169 5.35 9.23 -4.55
N PRO A 170 4.89 9.86 -3.46
CA PRO A 170 5.30 11.22 -3.12
C PRO A 170 6.79 11.30 -2.83
N GLU A 171 7.43 12.44 -3.10
CA GLU A 171 8.85 12.64 -2.80
C GLU A 171 9.15 12.53 -1.31
N ARG A 172 8.28 13.08 -0.45
CA ARG A 172 8.40 12.98 1.01
C ARG A 172 7.57 11.85 1.59
N TRP A 173 7.98 11.38 2.77
CA TRP A 173 7.27 10.32 3.48
C TRP A 173 5.96 10.79 4.12
N ASP A 174 5.90 12.00 4.64
CA ASP A 174 4.69 12.54 5.28
C ASP A 174 3.64 13.03 4.27
N GLU A 175 4.03 13.22 3.01
CA GLU A 175 3.13 13.63 1.94
C GLU A 175 2.19 12.50 1.52
N GLY A 176 0.94 12.89 1.19
CA GLY A 176 -0.09 11.95 0.75
C GLY A 176 -0.57 10.98 1.83
N LEU A 177 -0.24 11.22 3.10
CA LEU A 177 -0.84 10.53 4.25
C LEU A 177 -2.21 11.14 4.57
N GLY A 178 -3.15 11.05 3.63
CA GLY A 178 -4.49 11.59 3.80
C GLY A 178 -5.20 11.03 5.04
N VAL A 179 -6.37 11.59 5.33
CA VAL A 179 -7.04 11.39 6.61
C VAL A 179 -8.22 10.43 6.45
N ARG A 180 -8.25 9.39 7.30
CA ARG A 180 -9.25 8.29 7.26
C ARG A 180 -10.70 8.76 7.34
N ASN A 181 -10.95 9.88 8.00
CA ASN A 181 -12.28 10.46 8.15
C ASN A 181 -12.56 11.57 7.13
N MET A 182 -11.68 11.76 6.15
CA MET A 182 -11.86 12.71 5.06
C MET A 182 -11.50 12.04 3.72
N GLU A 183 -11.85 10.76 3.58
CA GLU A 183 -11.51 9.85 2.47
C GLU A 183 -11.67 10.49 1.08
N GLY A 184 -12.88 10.99 0.77
CA GLY A 184 -13.16 11.56 -0.55
C GLY A 184 -12.28 12.77 -0.87
N ALA A 185 -12.06 13.66 0.10
CA ALA A 185 -11.16 14.81 -0.05
C ALA A 185 -9.69 14.38 -0.14
N SER A 186 -9.28 13.35 0.60
CA SER A 186 -7.94 12.77 0.56
C SER A 186 -7.65 12.17 -0.81
N ALA A 187 -8.60 11.45 -1.39
CA ALA A 187 -8.48 10.89 -2.74
C ALA A 187 -8.47 11.97 -3.84
N VAL A 188 -9.26 13.04 -3.69
CA VAL A 188 -9.16 14.22 -4.58
C VAL A 188 -7.77 14.81 -4.51
N ALA A 189 -7.22 15.05 -3.31
CA ALA A 189 -5.88 15.59 -3.15
C ALA A 189 -4.81 14.66 -3.76
N ALA A 190 -4.91 13.35 -3.54
CA ALA A 190 -4.01 12.37 -4.15
C ALA A 190 -4.08 12.37 -5.69
N GLY A 191 -5.28 12.45 -6.26
CA GLY A 191 -5.49 12.56 -7.71
C GLY A 191 -4.99 13.88 -8.29
N MET A 192 -5.20 15.00 -7.60
CA MET A 192 -4.68 16.30 -8.02
C MET A 192 -3.15 16.32 -7.97
N ARG A 193 -2.51 15.75 -6.93
CA ARG A 193 -1.04 15.62 -6.88
C ARG A 193 -0.51 14.86 -8.08
N LEU A 194 -1.16 13.75 -8.44
CA LEU A 194 -0.77 12.94 -9.59
C LEU A 194 -0.83 13.73 -10.92
N LEU A 195 -1.84 14.59 -11.09
CA LEU A 195 -2.10 15.30 -12.35
C LEU A 195 -1.44 16.69 -12.45
N GLU A 196 -1.25 17.35 -11.31
CA GLU A 196 -0.68 18.71 -11.22
C GLU A 196 0.76 18.71 -10.72
N GLY A 197 1.27 17.56 -10.28
CA GLY A 197 2.62 17.38 -9.74
C GLY A 197 2.74 17.66 -8.24
N ASP A 198 3.86 17.25 -7.65
CA ASP A 198 4.12 17.34 -6.20
C ASP A 198 4.21 18.78 -5.68
N ALA A 199 4.55 19.74 -6.54
CA ALA A 199 4.59 21.16 -6.19
C ALA A 199 3.19 21.80 -6.10
N SER A 200 2.13 21.12 -6.58
CA SER A 200 0.79 21.68 -6.59
C SER A 200 0.21 21.75 -5.18
N PRO A 201 -0.32 22.91 -4.75
CA PRO A 201 -1.00 23.00 -3.46
C PRO A 201 -2.23 22.08 -3.39
N LEU A 202 -2.86 21.76 -4.53
CA LEU A 202 -4.02 20.87 -4.59
C LEU A 202 -3.68 19.42 -4.26
N GLY A 203 -2.40 19.06 -4.17
CA GLY A 203 -1.96 17.77 -3.61
C GLY A 203 -2.20 17.63 -2.11
N ARG A 204 -2.65 18.70 -1.43
CA ARG A 204 -2.94 18.74 0.00
C ARG A 204 -4.43 18.89 0.27
N LEU A 205 -4.95 18.03 1.14
CA LEU A 205 -6.36 18.02 1.55
C LEU A 205 -6.85 19.40 2.01
N ASP A 206 -6.10 20.08 2.89
CA ASP A 206 -6.54 21.36 3.43
C ASP A 206 -6.63 22.46 2.37
N GLU A 207 -5.79 22.41 1.34
CA GLU A 207 -5.86 23.36 0.23
C GLU A 207 -7.08 23.09 -0.66
N VAL A 208 -7.42 21.82 -0.88
CA VAL A 208 -8.66 21.42 -1.58
C VAL A 208 -9.88 21.93 -0.81
N MET A 209 -9.96 21.65 0.49
CA MET A 209 -11.09 22.07 1.33
C MET A 209 -11.22 23.59 1.39
N ARG A 210 -10.09 24.31 1.56
CA ARG A 210 -10.06 25.77 1.58
C ARG A 210 -10.46 26.38 0.24
N ALA A 211 -9.95 25.85 -0.87
CA ALA A 211 -10.26 26.36 -2.21
C ALA A 211 -11.75 26.22 -2.56
N LEU A 212 -12.41 25.21 -2.02
CA LEU A 212 -13.85 24.97 -2.19
C LEU A 212 -14.73 25.65 -1.14
N ASN A 213 -14.13 26.22 -0.08
CA ASN A 213 -14.85 26.64 1.12
C ASN A 213 -15.77 25.51 1.65
N ALA A 214 -15.27 24.27 1.63
CA ALA A 214 -16.03 23.08 1.98
C ALA A 214 -16.10 22.87 3.50
N SER A 215 -17.20 22.28 3.97
CA SER A 215 -17.42 22.00 5.39
C SER A 215 -16.62 20.78 5.83
N TYR A 216 -15.66 20.94 6.75
CA TYR A 216 -14.96 19.79 7.33
C TYR A 216 -15.93 18.86 8.06
N SER A 217 -16.90 19.38 8.81
CA SER A 217 -17.88 18.56 9.54
C SER A 217 -18.69 17.65 8.60
N HIS A 218 -19.12 18.16 7.44
CA HIS A 218 -19.83 17.32 6.46
C HIS A 218 -18.98 16.14 6.00
N HIS A 219 -17.70 16.38 5.70
CA HIS A 219 -16.79 15.36 5.22
C HIS A 219 -16.34 14.38 6.29
N LEU A 220 -16.33 14.80 7.57
CA LEU A 220 -16.08 13.94 8.73
C LEU A 220 -17.26 12.99 9.00
N ASP A 221 -18.49 13.47 8.81
CA ASP A 221 -19.70 12.71 9.12
C ASP A 221 -20.18 11.86 7.93
N THR A 222 -19.78 12.22 6.71
CA THR A 222 -20.31 11.65 5.47
C THR A 222 -19.23 11.01 4.61
N PHE A 223 -19.36 9.71 4.39
CA PHE A 223 -18.61 9.03 3.33
C PHE A 223 -19.16 9.45 1.96
N LEU A 224 -18.42 10.31 1.27
CA LEU A 224 -18.90 10.94 0.04
C LEU A 224 -19.18 9.94 -1.09
N PRO A 225 -20.33 10.08 -1.79
CA PRO A 225 -20.58 9.33 -3.01
C PRO A 225 -19.72 9.85 -4.18
N PRO A 226 -19.52 9.05 -5.25
CA PRO A 226 -18.72 9.45 -6.42
C PRO A 226 -19.17 10.74 -7.08
N SER A 227 -20.48 11.05 -7.06
CA SER A 227 -21.04 12.29 -7.59
C SER A 227 -20.52 13.53 -6.85
N GLU A 228 -20.43 13.48 -5.53
CA GLU A 228 -19.89 14.57 -4.70
C GLU A 228 -18.38 14.70 -4.86
N VAL A 229 -17.65 13.59 -4.91
CA VAL A 229 -16.20 13.60 -5.19
C VAL A 229 -15.91 14.24 -6.56
N ALA A 230 -16.67 13.91 -7.60
CA ALA A 230 -16.56 14.56 -8.91
C ALA A 230 -16.96 16.04 -8.86
N ALA A 231 -17.96 16.41 -8.04
CA ALA A 231 -18.38 17.79 -7.87
C ALA A 231 -17.30 18.66 -7.21
N MET A 232 -16.52 18.11 -6.27
CA MET A 232 -15.37 18.81 -5.68
C MET A 232 -14.39 19.26 -6.77
N VAL A 233 -14.00 18.35 -7.67
CA VAL A 233 -13.05 18.68 -8.74
C VAL A 233 -13.65 19.67 -9.75
N LYS A 234 -14.93 19.51 -10.10
CA LYS A 234 -15.64 20.49 -10.94
C LYS A 234 -15.68 21.88 -10.28
N GLY A 235 -15.85 21.94 -8.97
CA GLY A 235 -15.78 23.17 -8.18
C GLY A 235 -14.40 23.83 -8.24
N LEU A 236 -13.32 23.04 -8.11
CA LEU A 236 -11.94 23.54 -8.25
C LEU A 236 -11.70 24.12 -9.65
N ALA A 237 -12.17 23.42 -10.69
CA ALA A 237 -12.06 23.89 -12.08
C ALA A 237 -12.88 25.17 -12.32
N ALA A 238 -14.10 25.25 -11.82
CA ALA A 238 -14.95 26.45 -11.91
C ALA A 238 -14.35 27.66 -11.17
N ALA A 239 -13.63 27.41 -10.06
CA ALA A 239 -12.87 28.41 -9.33
C ALA A 239 -11.52 28.78 -10.00
N GLY A 240 -11.22 28.21 -11.18
CA GLY A 240 -9.98 28.46 -11.93
C GLY A 240 -8.72 27.93 -11.25
N ARG A 241 -8.84 26.95 -10.35
CA ARG A 241 -7.72 26.40 -9.57
C ARG A 241 -6.98 25.27 -10.28
N THR A 242 -7.65 24.61 -11.22
CA THR A 242 -7.14 23.48 -11.99
C THR A 242 -7.82 23.45 -13.35
N ALA A 243 -7.16 22.80 -14.32
CA ALA A 243 -7.74 22.51 -15.63
C ALA A 243 -8.24 21.05 -15.76
N VAL A 244 -8.08 20.25 -14.69
CA VAL A 244 -8.51 18.86 -14.61
C VAL A 244 -10.04 18.78 -14.70
N ARG A 245 -10.52 17.85 -15.51
CA ARG A 245 -11.94 17.55 -15.68
C ARG A 245 -12.30 16.31 -14.86
N ALA A 246 -13.52 16.25 -14.35
CA ALA A 246 -14.01 15.09 -13.62
C ALA A 246 -15.32 14.54 -14.21
N SER A 247 -15.39 13.23 -14.35
CA SER A 247 -16.57 12.47 -14.77
C SER A 247 -16.79 11.27 -13.87
N VAL A 248 -18.06 10.90 -13.67
CA VAL A 248 -18.43 9.65 -13.00
C VAL A 248 -18.69 8.60 -14.06
N VAL A 249 -18.05 7.44 -13.93
CA VAL A 249 -18.31 6.26 -14.76
C VAL A 249 -19.14 5.28 -13.94
N THR A 250 -20.20 4.76 -14.55
CA THR A 250 -21.06 3.73 -13.95
C THR A 250 -20.82 2.41 -14.67
N VAL A 251 -20.58 1.35 -13.91
CA VAL A 251 -20.48 -0.02 -14.39
C VAL A 251 -21.70 -0.79 -13.89
N PRO A 252 -22.71 -1.03 -14.74
CA PRO A 252 -23.91 -1.74 -14.33
C PRO A 252 -23.60 -3.22 -14.12
N ALA A 253 -24.22 -3.84 -13.11
CA ALA A 253 -24.07 -5.24 -12.75
C ALA A 253 -22.58 -5.70 -12.78
N VAL A 254 -21.79 -5.12 -11.88
CA VAL A 254 -20.33 -5.28 -11.89
C VAL A 254 -19.90 -6.75 -11.87
N THR A 255 -18.94 -7.07 -12.74
CA THR A 255 -18.15 -8.31 -12.74
C THR A 255 -16.68 -7.93 -12.83
N ALA A 256 -15.77 -8.87 -12.55
CA ALA A 256 -14.35 -8.63 -12.77
C ALA A 256 -14.05 -8.17 -14.21
N GLU A 257 -14.69 -8.76 -15.20
CA GLU A 257 -14.49 -8.40 -16.61
C GLU A 257 -15.04 -7.00 -16.94
N SER A 258 -16.27 -6.68 -16.53
CA SER A 258 -16.87 -5.39 -16.84
C SER A 258 -16.15 -4.24 -16.14
N LEU A 259 -15.69 -4.46 -14.91
CA LEU A 259 -14.87 -3.48 -14.18
C LEU A 259 -13.52 -3.27 -14.85
N ARG A 260 -12.84 -4.34 -15.26
CA ARG A 260 -11.56 -4.26 -15.98
C ARG A 260 -11.68 -3.43 -17.25
N THR A 261 -12.66 -3.75 -18.09
CA THR A 261 -12.92 -3.03 -19.33
C THR A 261 -13.18 -1.55 -19.05
N ALA A 262 -14.03 -1.23 -18.08
CA ALA A 262 -14.32 0.15 -17.73
C ALA A 262 -13.09 0.93 -17.22
N LEU A 263 -12.23 0.30 -16.41
CA LEU A 263 -10.99 0.93 -15.93
C LEU A 263 -9.97 1.14 -17.05
N VAL A 264 -9.84 0.18 -17.97
CA VAL A 264 -8.97 0.29 -19.14
C VAL A 264 -9.48 1.38 -20.08
N ASP A 265 -10.77 1.40 -20.41
CA ASP A 265 -11.40 2.41 -21.28
C ASP A 265 -11.30 3.82 -20.68
N ALA A 266 -11.32 3.92 -19.35
CA ALA A 266 -11.11 5.17 -18.63
C ALA A 266 -9.67 5.70 -18.72
N GLY A 267 -8.71 4.89 -19.19
CA GLY A 267 -7.28 5.24 -19.23
C GLY A 267 -6.57 5.05 -17.89
N CYS A 268 -7.02 4.10 -17.04
CA CYS A 268 -6.37 3.84 -15.77
C CYS A 268 -4.88 3.46 -15.98
N GLY A 269 -3.97 4.18 -15.30
CA GLY A 269 -2.53 3.99 -15.49
C GLY A 269 -1.90 4.91 -16.56
N GLU A 270 -2.69 5.57 -17.40
CA GLU A 270 -2.18 6.50 -18.40
C GLU A 270 -1.73 7.84 -17.79
N GLU A 271 -0.76 8.49 -18.42
CA GLU A 271 -0.33 9.84 -18.05
C GLU A 271 -1.45 10.85 -18.29
N GLY A 272 -1.66 11.76 -17.32
CA GLY A 272 -2.75 12.74 -17.39
C GLY A 272 -4.13 12.19 -16.99
N VAL A 273 -4.22 10.93 -16.53
CA VAL A 273 -5.46 10.34 -15.99
C VAL A 273 -5.25 9.85 -14.55
N ALA A 274 -6.22 10.14 -13.68
CA ALA A 274 -6.33 9.54 -12.36
C ALA A 274 -7.73 8.94 -12.16
N VAL A 275 -7.80 7.68 -11.74
CA VAL A 275 -9.06 7.01 -11.44
C VAL A 275 -9.20 6.89 -9.93
N LEU A 276 -10.27 7.43 -9.37
CA LEU A 276 -10.61 7.34 -7.94
C LEU A 276 -11.75 6.35 -7.76
N ALA A 277 -11.62 5.42 -6.83
CA ALA A 277 -12.67 4.47 -6.50
C ALA A 277 -12.93 4.43 -4.99
N SER A 278 -14.21 4.24 -4.63
CA SER A 278 -14.61 3.86 -3.28
C SER A 278 -14.83 2.36 -3.18
N TYR A 279 -14.44 1.76 -2.06
CA TYR A 279 -14.64 0.34 -1.81
C TYR A 279 -14.64 0.02 -0.32
N GLU A 280 -15.17 -1.15 0.04
CA GLU A 280 -14.97 -1.74 1.36
C GLU A 280 -13.59 -2.40 1.40
N PHE A 281 -12.73 -1.87 2.27
CA PHE A 281 -11.31 -2.17 2.31
C PHE A 281 -11.02 -3.65 2.57
N ASN A 282 -11.66 -4.27 3.56
CA ASN A 282 -11.34 -5.64 3.94
C ASN A 282 -11.69 -6.65 2.83
N ARG A 283 -12.78 -6.41 2.10
CA ARG A 283 -13.20 -7.19 0.93
C ARG A 283 -12.25 -6.99 -0.24
N ALA A 284 -11.91 -5.73 -0.56
CA ALA A 284 -10.99 -5.42 -1.64
C ALA A 284 -9.58 -5.96 -1.34
N TYR A 285 -9.13 -5.88 -0.10
CA TYR A 285 -7.83 -6.38 0.34
C TYR A 285 -7.82 -7.91 0.51
N GLY A 286 -8.95 -8.51 0.87
CA GLY A 286 -9.10 -9.95 1.10
C GLY A 286 -8.70 -10.42 2.50
N SER A 287 -8.62 -9.50 3.47
CA SER A 287 -8.29 -9.80 4.88
C SER A 287 -8.98 -8.79 5.82
N PRO A 288 -9.44 -9.20 7.02
CA PRO A 288 -10.13 -8.33 7.97
C PRO A 288 -9.15 -7.43 8.76
N LEU A 289 -8.38 -6.59 8.06
CA LEU A 289 -7.37 -5.73 8.69
C LEU A 289 -7.96 -4.52 9.43
N LEU A 290 -9.00 -3.90 8.87
CA LEU A 290 -9.64 -2.73 9.47
C LEU A 290 -10.85 -3.16 10.30
N ALA A 291 -10.83 -2.83 11.58
CA ALA A 291 -11.98 -3.04 12.45
C ALA A 291 -12.99 -1.90 12.28
N LYS A 292 -14.28 -2.26 12.37
CA LYS A 292 -15.33 -1.26 12.58
C LYS A 292 -15.31 -0.87 14.06
N GLU A 293 -14.80 0.31 14.35
CA GLU A 293 -14.76 0.84 15.71
C GLU A 293 -16.17 1.22 16.17
N SER A 294 -16.56 0.79 17.37
CA SER A 294 -17.88 1.04 17.97
C SER A 294 -17.91 2.24 18.93
N GLY A 295 -16.78 2.94 19.09
CA GLY A 295 -16.64 4.12 19.94
C GLY A 295 -16.88 5.45 19.21
N GLU A 296 -16.78 6.56 19.93
CA GLU A 296 -16.95 7.93 19.40
C GLU A 296 -15.94 8.26 18.28
N ALA A 297 -14.68 7.82 18.42
CA ALA A 297 -13.70 7.88 17.34
C ALA A 297 -14.11 7.05 16.11
N GLY A 298 -14.78 5.92 16.35
CA GLY A 298 -15.35 5.07 15.31
C GLY A 298 -16.55 5.70 14.60
N ALA A 299 -17.36 6.51 15.30
CA ALA A 299 -18.48 7.25 14.74
C ALA A 299 -18.05 8.30 13.72
N LEU A 300 -16.84 8.87 13.91
CA LEU A 300 -16.19 9.78 12.97
C LEU A 300 -15.26 9.06 11.99
N SER A 301 -15.11 7.74 12.09
CA SER A 301 -14.37 6.97 11.11
C SER A 301 -15.35 6.51 10.03
N HIS A 302 -14.94 6.55 8.76
CA HIS A 302 -15.72 5.91 7.68
C HIS A 302 -15.69 4.37 7.76
N GLY A 303 -15.30 3.81 8.91
CA GLY A 303 -15.19 2.40 9.20
C GLY A 303 -14.16 1.76 8.29
N THR A 304 -14.62 0.78 7.51
CA THR A 304 -13.81 0.04 6.54
C THR A 304 -13.99 0.57 5.12
N ARG A 305 -14.76 1.64 4.91
CA ARG A 305 -14.93 2.25 3.59
C ARG A 305 -13.72 3.14 3.32
N ALA A 306 -13.18 3.05 2.11
CA ALA A 306 -12.00 3.80 1.71
C ALA A 306 -12.22 4.44 0.34
N TRP A 307 -11.54 5.56 0.10
CA TRP A 307 -11.31 6.10 -1.24
C TRP A 307 -9.83 6.00 -1.60
N SER A 308 -9.52 5.60 -2.82
CA SER A 308 -8.12 5.50 -3.27
C SER A 308 -7.98 5.73 -4.76
N VAL A 309 -6.74 6.00 -5.18
CA VAL A 309 -6.39 6.05 -6.59
C VAL A 309 -6.14 4.61 -7.06
N ILE A 310 -6.77 4.20 -8.17
CA ILE A 310 -6.39 2.98 -8.88
C ILE A 310 -5.15 3.33 -9.70
N ALA A 311 -4.01 2.77 -9.31
CA ALA A 311 -2.71 3.16 -9.87
C ALA A 311 -2.45 2.52 -11.23
N ALA A 312 -2.80 1.24 -11.37
CA ALA A 312 -2.63 0.47 -12.59
C ALA A 312 -3.56 -0.75 -12.61
N VAL A 313 -3.84 -1.25 -13.80
CA VAL A 313 -4.61 -2.47 -14.05
C VAL A 313 -3.85 -3.35 -15.03
N ASP A 314 -3.75 -4.64 -14.74
CA ASP A 314 -3.36 -5.62 -15.73
C ASP A 314 -4.58 -5.98 -16.59
N ALA A 315 -4.54 -5.55 -17.85
CA ALA A 315 -5.60 -5.79 -18.82
C ALA A 315 -5.73 -7.28 -19.22
N ALA A 316 -4.68 -8.08 -19.03
CA ALA A 316 -4.63 -9.49 -19.39
C ALA A 316 -4.83 -10.44 -18.20
N ALA A 317 -4.76 -9.93 -16.96
CA ALA A 317 -4.93 -10.73 -15.76
C ALA A 317 -6.32 -11.38 -15.70
N ASP A 318 -6.38 -12.60 -15.14
CA ASP A 318 -7.65 -13.23 -14.78
C ASP A 318 -8.40 -12.42 -13.71
N GLY A 319 -9.70 -12.66 -13.54
CA GLY A 319 -10.51 -12.03 -12.49
C GLY A 319 -9.96 -12.25 -11.08
N ASN A 320 -9.35 -13.42 -10.81
CA ASN A 320 -8.86 -13.81 -9.49
C ASN A 320 -7.37 -13.55 -9.27
N ASP A 321 -6.64 -13.06 -10.28
CA ASP A 321 -5.22 -12.74 -10.12
C ASP A 321 -5.05 -11.62 -9.09
N VAL A 322 -4.43 -11.93 -7.96
CA VAL A 322 -4.20 -10.99 -6.83
C VAL A 322 -3.25 -9.84 -7.18
N LYS A 323 -2.65 -9.86 -8.36
CA LYS A 323 -1.85 -8.76 -8.91
C LYS A 323 -2.57 -8.02 -10.03
N GLY A 324 -3.84 -8.30 -10.29
CA GLY A 324 -4.60 -7.76 -11.43
C GLY A 324 -4.89 -6.25 -11.33
N VAL A 325 -4.91 -5.68 -10.13
CA VAL A 325 -5.11 -4.25 -9.89
C VAL A 325 -4.15 -3.74 -8.83
N VAL A 326 -3.57 -2.56 -9.06
CA VAL A 326 -2.72 -1.84 -8.10
C VAL A 326 -3.47 -0.65 -7.53
N ILE A 327 -3.48 -0.54 -6.21
CA ILE A 327 -4.12 0.52 -5.46
C ILE A 327 -3.06 1.41 -4.81
N ALA A 328 -3.19 2.72 -5.03
CA ALA A 328 -2.46 3.74 -4.29
C ALA A 328 -3.40 4.33 -3.22
N PRO A 329 -3.27 3.89 -1.95
CA PRO A 329 -4.20 4.27 -0.92
C PRO A 329 -4.03 5.75 -0.58
N SER A 330 -5.14 6.45 -0.34
CA SER A 330 -5.09 7.86 0.05
C SER A 330 -4.76 8.08 1.53
N HIS A 331 -4.74 7.00 2.32
CA HIS A 331 -4.51 6.94 3.77
C HIS A 331 -3.99 5.53 4.14
N HIS A 332 -3.81 5.22 5.43
CA HIS A 332 -3.36 3.90 5.90
C HIS A 332 -2.05 3.36 5.28
N VAL A 333 -1.22 4.22 4.69
CA VAL A 333 0.08 3.84 4.12
C VAL A 333 0.98 3.12 5.13
N ILE A 334 0.90 3.49 6.41
CA ILE A 334 1.66 2.83 7.49
C ILE A 334 1.22 1.38 7.74
N VAL A 335 0.01 1.03 7.29
CA VAL A 335 -0.57 -0.31 7.36
C VAL A 335 -0.30 -1.03 6.04
N THR A 336 -0.69 -0.47 4.90
CA THR A 336 -0.72 -1.18 3.59
C THR A 336 0.45 -0.90 2.66
N GLY A 337 1.37 -0.01 3.05
CA GLY A 337 2.38 0.54 2.15
C GLY A 337 1.81 1.52 1.12
N ARG A 338 2.68 2.02 0.24
CA ARG A 338 2.31 3.03 -0.76
C ARG A 338 1.52 2.48 -1.94
N LEU A 339 1.74 1.21 -2.25
CA LEU A 339 1.05 0.51 -3.33
C LEU A 339 0.80 -0.92 -2.87
N TRP A 340 -0.45 -1.36 -2.94
CA TRP A 340 -0.81 -2.75 -2.70
C TRP A 340 -1.58 -3.27 -3.90
N ALA A 341 -1.62 -4.59 -4.06
CA ALA A 341 -2.27 -5.22 -5.20
C ALA A 341 -3.43 -6.10 -4.74
N THR A 342 -4.42 -6.25 -5.62
CA THR A 342 -5.53 -7.17 -5.41
C THR A 342 -6.07 -7.69 -6.74
N SER A 343 -7.02 -8.62 -6.64
CA SER A 343 -7.73 -9.13 -7.79
C SER A 343 -8.90 -8.23 -8.19
N MET A 344 -9.22 -8.28 -9.47
CA MET A 344 -10.34 -7.52 -10.01
C MET A 344 -11.68 -7.98 -9.38
N GLU A 345 -11.80 -9.27 -9.10
CA GLU A 345 -12.96 -9.84 -8.38
C GLU A 345 -13.12 -9.24 -6.98
N ARG A 346 -12.03 -9.19 -6.19
CA ARG A 346 -12.05 -8.60 -4.85
C ARG A 346 -12.39 -7.11 -4.89
N LEU A 347 -11.80 -6.37 -5.83
CA LEU A 347 -12.10 -4.96 -6.00
C LEU A 347 -13.58 -4.74 -6.37
N ALA A 348 -14.12 -5.50 -7.32
CA ALA A 348 -15.53 -5.42 -7.71
C ALA A 348 -16.47 -5.69 -6.52
N VAL A 349 -16.21 -6.75 -5.74
CA VAL A 349 -16.95 -7.06 -4.52
C VAL A 349 -16.83 -5.95 -3.47
N GLY A 350 -15.65 -5.36 -3.32
CA GLY A 350 -15.41 -4.23 -2.43
C GLY A 350 -16.17 -2.97 -2.85
N MET A 351 -16.16 -2.63 -4.14
CA MET A 351 -16.90 -1.49 -4.69
C MET A 351 -18.41 -1.66 -4.57
N ALA A 352 -18.94 -2.85 -4.88
CA ALA A 352 -20.37 -3.16 -4.72
C ALA A 352 -20.82 -3.04 -3.25
N ALA A 353 -19.95 -3.36 -2.29
CA ALA A 353 -20.28 -3.29 -0.87
C ALA A 353 -20.48 -1.85 -0.32
N VAL A 354 -20.00 -0.83 -1.04
CA VAL A 354 -20.18 0.59 -0.67
C VAL A 354 -21.06 1.36 -1.65
N SER A 355 -21.57 0.69 -2.69
CA SER A 355 -22.45 1.32 -3.67
C SER A 355 -23.87 1.46 -3.13
N GLU A 356 -24.47 2.63 -3.34
CA GLU A 356 -25.90 2.86 -3.06
C GLU A 356 -26.81 2.14 -4.08
N GLY A 357 -26.28 1.84 -5.28
CA GLY A 357 -27.00 1.17 -6.38
C GLY A 357 -26.93 -0.37 -6.34
N GLY A 358 -26.43 -0.96 -5.25
CA GLY A 358 -26.20 -2.41 -5.16
C GLY A 358 -25.04 -2.85 -6.06
N ASN A 359 -25.31 -3.68 -7.06
CA ASN A 359 -24.27 -4.19 -7.97
C ASN A 359 -23.83 -3.20 -9.05
N ASP A 360 -24.52 -2.06 -9.20
CA ASP A 360 -24.06 -1.00 -10.08
C ASP A 360 -23.00 -0.19 -9.35
N VAL A 361 -21.75 -0.26 -9.80
CA VAL A 361 -20.63 0.46 -9.15
C VAL A 361 -20.26 1.71 -9.91
N GLN A 362 -19.69 2.67 -9.21
CA GLN A 362 -19.26 3.94 -9.77
C GLN A 362 -17.84 4.27 -9.35
N PHE A 363 -17.10 4.91 -10.24
CA PHE A 363 -15.79 5.49 -9.95
C PHE A 363 -15.65 6.86 -10.64
N VAL A 364 -14.71 7.66 -10.18
CA VAL A 364 -14.46 9.01 -10.69
C VAL A 364 -13.21 8.99 -11.56
N VAL A 365 -13.32 9.51 -12.77
CA VAL A 365 -12.19 9.72 -13.68
C VAL A 365 -11.84 11.20 -13.67
N LEU A 366 -10.57 11.46 -13.39
CA LEU A 366 -9.95 12.77 -13.47
C LEU A 366 -9.06 12.80 -14.71
N ASP A 367 -9.31 13.75 -15.61
CA ASP A 367 -8.63 13.81 -16.91
C ASP A 367 -8.04 15.20 -17.15
N LYS A 368 -6.73 15.24 -17.41
CA LYS A 368 -5.94 16.43 -17.79
C LYS A 368 -5.41 16.33 -19.23
N ARG A 369 -5.65 15.23 -19.94
CA ARG A 369 -5.15 15.03 -21.30
C ARG A 369 -5.67 16.12 -22.24
N GLY A 370 -4.80 16.61 -23.10
CA GLY A 370 -5.15 17.64 -24.09
C GLY A 370 -5.44 19.03 -23.50
N VAL A 371 -5.08 19.28 -22.24
CA VAL A 371 -5.16 20.60 -21.61
C VAL A 371 -3.76 21.14 -21.43
N ALA A 372 -3.45 22.27 -22.08
CA ALA A 372 -2.15 22.92 -21.92
C ALA A 372 -1.98 23.41 -20.47
N ASP A 373 -0.83 23.13 -19.87
CA ASP A 373 -0.43 23.79 -18.64
C ASP A 373 -0.34 25.29 -18.93
N LYS A 374 -1.31 26.06 -18.44
CA LYS A 374 -1.09 27.49 -18.28
C LYS A 374 -0.08 27.64 -17.16
N ALA A 375 1.20 27.56 -17.50
CA ALA A 375 2.28 27.91 -16.59
C ALA A 375 2.13 29.37 -16.18
N THR A 376 1.34 29.64 -15.14
CA THR A 376 1.50 30.85 -14.34
C THR A 376 2.69 30.61 -13.44
N ALA A 377 3.87 30.98 -13.94
CA ALA A 377 4.99 31.34 -13.09
C ALA A 377 4.51 32.45 -12.14
N VAL A 378 4.21 32.09 -10.88
CA VAL A 378 4.18 33.09 -9.81
C VAL A 378 5.63 33.29 -9.44
N GLY A 379 6.11 34.51 -9.70
CA GLY A 379 7.51 34.90 -9.63
C GLY A 379 8.18 34.56 -8.30
N GLY A 380 9.45 34.19 -8.42
CA GLY A 380 10.33 34.03 -7.28
C GLY A 380 10.65 35.37 -6.63
N GLU A 381 10.91 35.30 -5.34
CA GLU A 381 11.91 36.12 -4.67
C GLU A 381 12.41 35.35 -3.43
N GLY A 382 13.72 35.10 -3.38
CA GLY A 382 14.44 34.86 -2.12
C GLY A 382 14.64 33.41 -1.67
N ALA A 383 15.34 32.58 -2.45
CA ALA A 383 16.07 31.43 -1.89
C ALA A 383 17.57 31.77 -1.82
N THR A 384 17.99 32.33 -0.69
CA THR A 384 19.40 32.35 -0.28
C THR A 384 19.81 30.93 0.10
N THR A 385 20.78 30.39 -0.62
CA THR A 385 21.50 29.16 -0.29
C THR A 385 22.25 29.31 1.04
N VAL A 386 22.00 28.40 1.98
CA VAL A 386 23.01 27.76 2.86
C VAL A 386 22.65 26.29 3.00
#